data_AF-A0A937FD95-F1
#
_entry.id   AF-A0A937FD95-F1
#
_cell.length_a   1.000
_cell.length_b   1.000
_cell.length_c   1.000
_cell.angle_alpha   90.00
_cell.angle_beta   90.00
_cell.angle_gamma   90.00
#
_symmetry.space_group_name_H-M   'P 1'
#
loop_
_entity.id
_entity.type
_entity.pdbx_description
1 polymer ?
#
loop_
_entity_poly.entity_id
_entity_poly.type
_entity_poly.pdbx_seq_one_letter_code
_entity_poly.pdbx_strand_id
1 'polypeptide(L)'
;MKIDFTKLQKAFIIKIKEDENLTLRGQDVSFEINPNYEFEQHNLTIRIKVFGEEFSVGYPKENTSIDELILDFYSRLHDCNTDNARHHIIGLKILQLQNRFSEEIISLREKLIRKYQDLKPEEIVIDFSDLPLSENDLSGFPKFGIFIVIKGKQVLMREIGFDEFNYKLDDELETKITERLKN
;
A
#
# COMPACT_ATOMS: atom_id res chain seq x y z
N MET A 1 8.57 31.52 -2.14
CA MET A 1 7.42 30.74 -1.63
C MET A 1 7.85 29.89 -0.43
N LYS A 2 7.13 29.94 0.71
CA LYS A 2 7.41 29.09 1.88
C LYS A 2 6.14 28.29 2.22
N ILE A 3 6.04 27.07 1.69
CA ILE A 3 4.94 26.15 2.01
C ILE A 3 5.17 25.58 3.40
N ASP A 4 4.15 25.67 4.25
CA ASP A 4 4.15 25.03 5.57
C ASP A 4 3.69 23.57 5.42
N PHE A 5 4.66 22.66 5.35
CA PHE A 5 4.40 21.23 5.17
C PHE A 5 3.62 20.61 6.33
N THR A 6 3.68 21.17 7.53
CA THR A 6 2.87 20.67 8.65
C THR A 6 1.41 21.01 8.44
N LYS A 7 1.11 22.24 7.99
CA LYS A 7 -0.25 22.63 7.63
C LYS A 7 -0.76 21.87 6.41
N LEU A 8 0.09 21.68 5.40
CA LEU A 8 -0.26 20.91 4.20
C LEU A 8 -0.58 19.44 4.55
N GLN A 9 0.23 18.80 5.40
CA GLN A 9 -0.02 17.44 5.88
C GLN A 9 -1.38 17.34 6.58
N LYS A 10 -1.66 18.26 7.51
CA LYS A 10 -2.94 18.29 8.23
C LYS A 10 -4.13 18.49 7.29
N ALA A 11 -4.02 19.43 6.35
CA ALA A 11 -5.06 19.69 5.37
C ALA A 11 -5.33 18.46 4.48
N PHE A 12 -4.27 17.79 4.01
CA PHE A 12 -4.39 16.55 3.23
C PHE A 12 -5.10 15.44 4.03
N ILE A 13 -4.68 15.21 5.27
CA ILE A 13 -5.29 14.19 6.14
C ILE A 13 -6.77 14.49 6.40
N ILE A 14 -7.12 15.74 6.67
CA ILE A 14 -8.52 16.17 6.84
C ILE A 14 -9.31 15.89 5.57
N LYS A 15 -8.78 16.29 4.41
CA LYS A 15 -9.44 16.07 3.12
C LYS A 15 -9.71 14.60 2.85
N ILE A 16 -8.73 13.73 3.10
CA ILE A 16 -8.88 12.27 2.97
C ILE A 16 -9.95 11.72 3.93
N LYS A 17 -10.01 12.25 5.15
CA LYS A 17 -11.04 11.83 6.11
C LYS A 17 -12.45 12.25 5.68
N GLU A 18 -12.59 13.46 5.17
CA GLU A 18 -13.88 14.01 4.74
C GLU A 18 -14.39 13.37 3.45
N ASP A 19 -13.52 13.20 2.44
CA ASP A 19 -13.90 12.73 1.12
C ASP A 19 -13.92 11.20 1.04
N GLU A 20 -12.89 10.55 1.59
CA GLU A 20 -12.65 9.12 1.41
C GLU A 20 -13.03 8.28 2.64
N ASN A 21 -13.43 8.94 3.73
CA ASN A 21 -13.70 8.32 5.04
C ASN A 21 -12.55 7.41 5.51
N LEU A 22 -11.30 7.82 5.27
CA LEU A 22 -10.09 7.16 5.77
C LEU A 22 -9.37 8.06 6.76
N THR A 23 -8.97 7.51 7.90
CA THR A 23 -8.21 8.23 8.92
C THR A 23 -6.73 7.89 8.77
N LEU A 24 -5.95 8.81 8.19
CA LEU A 24 -4.49 8.73 8.13
C LEU A 24 -3.85 9.39 9.36
N ARG A 25 -2.71 8.86 9.83
CA ARG A 25 -1.89 9.51 10.87
C ARG A 25 -0.85 10.40 10.22
N GLY A 26 -0.30 11.34 10.98
CA GLY A 26 0.79 12.21 10.49
C GLY A 26 1.98 11.43 9.94
N GLN A 27 2.36 10.32 10.56
CA GLN A 27 3.46 9.46 10.09
C GLN A 27 3.15 8.72 8.78
N ASP A 28 1.88 8.59 8.41
CA ASP A 28 1.47 7.87 7.21
C ASP A 28 1.61 8.75 5.96
N VAL A 29 1.83 10.07 6.10
CA VAL A 29 1.89 11.03 4.99
C VAL A 29 3.21 11.79 5.05
N SER A 30 3.95 11.83 3.95
CA SER A 30 5.16 12.65 3.82
C SER A 30 5.21 13.39 2.49
N PHE A 31 6.08 14.40 2.42
CA PHE A 31 6.26 15.24 1.24
C PHE A 31 7.73 15.24 0.84
N GLU A 32 7.99 15.09 -0.45
CA GLU A 32 9.32 15.21 -1.04
C GLU A 32 9.33 16.39 -2.01
N ILE A 33 10.30 17.28 -1.85
CA ILE A 33 10.46 18.44 -2.70
C ILE A 33 11.53 18.15 -3.72
N ASN A 34 11.16 18.14 -4.98
CA ASN A 34 12.08 17.99 -6.09
C ASN A 34 12.14 19.29 -6.88
N PRO A 35 13.25 20.05 -6.79
CA PRO A 35 13.48 21.15 -7.71
C PRO A 35 13.64 20.57 -9.11
N ASN A 36 12.71 20.87 -10.01
CA ASN A 36 12.82 20.42 -11.39
C ASN A 36 13.65 21.44 -12.17
N TYR A 37 14.92 21.10 -12.44
CA TYR A 37 15.86 21.96 -13.16
C TYR A 37 15.80 21.79 -14.68
N GLU A 38 14.97 20.86 -15.19
CA GLU A 38 14.98 20.49 -16.62
C GLU A 38 14.11 21.39 -17.50
N PHE A 39 13.24 22.23 -16.92
CA PHE A 39 12.43 23.18 -17.66
C PHE A 39 12.86 24.61 -17.32
N GLU A 40 12.98 25.47 -18.34
CA GLU A 40 13.38 26.89 -18.25
C GLU A 40 12.48 27.75 -17.34
N GLN A 41 11.41 27.14 -16.81
CA GLN A 41 10.62 27.67 -15.70
C GLN A 41 10.94 26.85 -14.46
N HIS A 42 11.61 27.45 -13.48
CA HIS A 42 11.95 26.86 -12.19
C HIS A 42 10.70 26.38 -11.42
N ASN A 43 10.16 25.23 -11.82
CA ASN A 43 8.93 24.70 -11.26
C ASN A 43 9.28 23.73 -10.13
N LEU A 44 8.99 24.16 -8.91
CA LEU A 44 9.06 23.29 -7.74
C LEU A 44 8.07 22.16 -7.92
N THR A 45 8.50 20.91 -7.75
CA THR A 45 7.61 19.75 -7.72
C THR A 45 7.51 19.25 -6.29
N ILE A 46 6.28 19.02 -5.82
CA ILE A 46 6.02 18.39 -4.52
C ILE A 46 5.42 17.01 -4.80
N ARG A 47 6.11 15.96 -4.37
CA ARG A 47 5.57 14.60 -4.37
C ARG A 47 4.97 14.32 -3.01
N ILE A 48 3.72 13.89 -2.97
CA ILE A 48 3.09 13.42 -1.75
C ILE A 48 3.17 11.91 -1.71
N LYS A 49 3.66 11.40 -0.58
CA LYS A 49 3.75 9.97 -0.31
C LYS A 49 2.78 9.58 0.80
N VAL A 50 2.04 8.51 0.57
CA VAL A 50 1.17 7.89 1.57
C VAL A 50 1.69 6.47 1.81
N PHE A 51 1.90 6.12 3.08
CA PHE A 51 2.53 4.87 3.49
C PHE A 51 3.94 4.63 2.94
N GLY A 52 4.63 5.71 2.55
CA GLY A 52 5.98 5.66 1.96
C GLY A 52 5.98 5.54 0.43
N GLU A 53 4.82 5.31 -0.17
CA GLU A 53 4.62 5.14 -1.61
C GLU A 53 4.04 6.42 -2.24
N GLU A 54 4.34 6.69 -3.50
CA GLU A 54 3.87 7.90 -4.18
C GLU A 54 2.36 7.84 -4.42
N PHE A 55 1.64 8.83 -3.86
CA PHE A 55 0.20 9.01 -4.08
C PHE A 55 -0.06 9.93 -5.26
N SER A 56 0.67 11.06 -5.30
CA SER A 56 0.47 12.09 -6.31
C SER A 56 1.66 13.06 -6.38
N VAL A 57 1.61 13.93 -7.38
CA VAL A 57 2.53 15.04 -7.62
C VAL A 57 1.73 16.34 -7.74
N GLY A 58 2.31 17.43 -7.22
CA GLY A 58 1.74 18.77 -7.31
C GLY A 58 2.78 19.82 -7.72
N TYR A 59 2.32 20.85 -8.41
CA TYR A 59 3.15 21.86 -9.05
C TYR A 59 2.81 23.27 -8.54
N PRO A 60 3.28 23.63 -7.34
CA PRO A 60 3.01 24.94 -6.78
C PRO A 60 3.65 26.08 -7.58
N LYS A 61 2.89 27.16 -7.74
CA LYS A 61 3.32 28.47 -8.26
C LYS A 61 3.57 29.43 -7.11
N GLU A 62 4.14 30.60 -7.41
CA GLU A 62 4.64 31.57 -6.42
C GLU A 62 3.66 31.96 -5.29
N ASN A 63 2.34 31.81 -5.52
CA ASN A 63 1.25 32.10 -4.59
C ASN A 63 0.24 30.95 -4.40
N THR A 64 0.59 29.70 -4.74
CA THR A 64 -0.33 28.56 -4.57
C THR A 64 -0.68 28.37 -3.10
N SER A 65 -1.96 28.41 -2.79
CA SER A 65 -2.50 28.11 -1.47
C SER A 65 -2.43 26.62 -1.14
N ILE A 66 -2.58 26.28 0.14
CA ILE A 66 -2.64 24.87 0.56
C ILE A 66 -3.82 24.17 -0.11
N ASP A 67 -4.99 24.79 -0.14
CA ASP A 67 -6.19 24.18 -0.71
C ASP A 67 -6.05 23.93 -2.22
N GLU A 68 -5.48 24.89 -2.96
CA GLU A 68 -5.16 24.71 -4.38
C GLU A 68 -4.16 23.56 -4.60
N LEU A 69 -3.16 23.42 -3.73
CA LEU A 69 -2.19 22.34 -3.83
C LEU A 69 -2.81 20.97 -3.51
N ILE A 70 -3.71 20.91 -2.53
CA ILE A 70 -4.49 19.69 -2.23
C ILE A 70 -5.34 19.30 -3.44
N LEU A 71 -6.05 20.26 -4.04
CA LEU A 71 -6.83 20.00 -5.26
C LEU A 71 -5.95 19.50 -6.41
N ASP A 72 -4.75 20.08 -6.58
CA ASP A 72 -3.80 19.64 -7.61
C ASP A 72 -3.38 18.19 -7.40
N PHE A 73 -3.06 17.77 -6.16
CA PHE A 73 -2.76 16.36 -5.85
C PHE A 73 -3.91 15.41 -6.22
N TYR A 74 -5.15 15.75 -5.85
CA TYR A 74 -6.30 14.90 -6.20
C TYR A 74 -6.55 14.85 -7.72
N SER A 75 -6.24 15.91 -8.45
CA SER A 75 -6.38 15.92 -9.91
C SER A 75 -5.29 15.11 -10.63
N ARG A 76 -4.21 14.75 -9.93
CA ARG A 76 -3.00 14.10 -10.47
C ARG A 76 -2.65 12.85 -9.69
N LEU A 77 -3.66 12.04 -9.33
CA LEU A 77 -3.40 10.72 -8.75
C LEU A 77 -2.50 9.94 -9.70
N HIS A 78 -1.45 9.32 -9.16
CA HIS A 78 -0.42 8.67 -9.98
C HIS A 78 -0.87 7.33 -10.62
N ASP A 79 -2.16 7.01 -10.54
CA ASP A 79 -2.73 5.73 -10.95
C ASP A 79 -3.73 5.90 -12.10
N CYS A 80 -3.29 5.56 -13.30
CA CYS A 80 -4.00 5.74 -14.57
C CYS A 80 -5.23 4.84 -14.77
N ASN A 81 -5.65 4.08 -13.75
CA ASN A 81 -6.73 3.07 -13.86
C ASN A 81 -7.72 3.06 -12.68
N THR A 82 -7.57 3.94 -11.68
CA THR A 82 -8.55 4.07 -10.60
C THR A 82 -8.96 5.54 -10.42
N ASP A 83 -10.20 5.88 -10.75
CA ASP A 83 -10.75 7.24 -10.54
C ASP A 83 -11.06 7.52 -9.05
N ASN A 84 -10.49 6.75 -8.13
CA ASN A 84 -10.92 6.69 -6.73
C ASN A 84 -9.73 6.72 -5.77
N ALA A 85 -9.54 7.86 -5.09
CA ALA A 85 -8.47 8.08 -4.13
C ALA A 85 -8.51 7.09 -2.95
N ARG A 86 -9.69 6.69 -2.46
CA ARG A 86 -9.83 5.65 -1.44
C ARG A 86 -9.19 4.34 -1.88
N HIS A 87 -9.54 3.82 -3.06
CA HIS A 87 -8.98 2.56 -3.56
C HIS A 87 -7.46 2.67 -3.76
N HIS A 88 -7.00 3.80 -4.29
CA HIS A 88 -5.57 4.04 -4.46
C HIS A 88 -4.83 3.98 -3.10
N ILE A 89 -5.34 4.63 -2.05
CA ILE A 89 -4.72 4.61 -0.72
C ILE A 89 -4.72 3.22 -0.08
N ILE A 90 -5.79 2.44 -0.29
CA ILE A 90 -5.83 1.03 0.12
C ILE A 90 -4.75 0.23 -0.62
N GLY A 91 -4.57 0.46 -1.93
CA GLY A 91 -3.50 -0.13 -2.73
C GLY A 91 -2.10 0.25 -2.23
N LEU A 92 -1.85 1.51 -1.94
CA LEU A 92 -0.57 1.96 -1.34
C LEU A 92 -0.32 1.30 0.01
N LYS A 93 -1.38 1.04 0.79
CA LYS A 93 -1.27 0.31 2.06
C LYS A 93 -0.87 -1.15 1.85
N ILE A 94 -1.47 -1.82 0.85
CA ILE A 94 -1.11 -3.19 0.46
C ILE A 94 0.35 -3.25 0.00
N LEU A 95 0.77 -2.30 -0.85
CA LEU A 95 2.16 -2.21 -1.32
C LEU A 95 3.14 -1.99 -0.16
N GLN A 96 2.79 -1.13 0.81
CA GLN A 96 3.59 -0.98 2.03
C GLN A 96 3.75 -2.31 2.78
N LEU A 97 2.69 -3.10 2.91
CA LEU A 97 2.75 -4.41 3.58
C LEU A 97 3.63 -5.40 2.80
N GLN A 98 3.48 -5.46 1.48
CA GLN A 98 4.32 -6.29 0.60
C GLN A 98 5.81 -5.92 0.75
N ASN A 99 6.12 -4.62 0.73
CA ASN A 99 7.49 -4.13 0.87
C ASN A 99 8.05 -4.45 2.26
N ARG A 100 7.27 -4.22 3.32
CA ARG A 100 7.66 -4.51 4.71
C ARG A 100 7.98 -5.98 4.94
N PHE A 101 7.23 -6.90 4.31
CA PHE A 101 7.35 -8.35 4.54
C PHE A 101 7.99 -9.10 3.36
N SER A 102 8.69 -8.39 2.49
CA SER A 102 9.27 -8.94 1.26
C SER A 102 10.27 -10.07 1.55
N GLU A 103 11.12 -9.93 2.56
CA GLU A 103 12.10 -10.95 2.95
C GLU A 103 11.42 -12.21 3.50
N GLU A 104 10.38 -12.06 4.32
CA GLU A 104 9.61 -13.18 4.85
C GLU A 104 8.86 -13.93 3.75
N ILE A 105 8.28 -13.21 2.78
CA ILE A 105 7.63 -13.80 1.60
C ILE A 105 8.63 -14.64 0.80
N ILE A 106 9.82 -14.07 0.52
CA ILE A 106 10.90 -14.78 -0.21
C ILE A 106 11.31 -16.03 0.57
N SER A 107 11.58 -15.89 1.87
CA SER A 107 11.97 -17.01 2.74
C SER A 107 10.92 -18.12 2.78
N LEU A 108 9.63 -17.77 2.87
CA LEU A 108 8.54 -18.72 2.87
C LEU A 108 8.45 -19.45 1.53
N ARG A 109 8.52 -18.73 0.40
CA ARG A 109 8.52 -19.34 -0.94
C ARG A 109 9.67 -20.34 -1.10
N GLU A 110 10.88 -19.99 -0.67
CA GLU A 110 12.01 -20.91 -0.72
C GLU A 110 11.82 -22.16 0.15
N LYS A 111 11.29 -22.02 1.37
CA LYS A 111 10.99 -23.16 2.25
C LYS A 111 9.98 -24.11 1.61
N LEU A 112 8.93 -23.56 0.97
CA LEU A 112 7.93 -24.35 0.27
C LEU A 112 8.52 -25.15 -0.89
N ILE A 113 9.35 -24.51 -1.72
CA ILE A 113 10.03 -25.18 -2.85
C ILE A 113 10.96 -26.29 -2.35
N ARG A 114 11.75 -26.03 -1.30
CA ARG A 114 12.68 -27.04 -0.75
C ARG A 114 11.95 -28.24 -0.16
N LYS A 115 10.80 -28.02 0.48
CA LYS A 115 10.01 -29.07 1.13
C LYS A 115 9.18 -29.88 0.14
N TYR A 116 8.57 -29.21 -0.84
CA TYR A 116 7.71 -29.82 -1.84
C TYR A 116 8.41 -29.75 -3.20
N GLN A 117 9.28 -30.73 -3.48
CA GLN A 117 10.18 -30.74 -4.64
C GLN A 117 9.45 -30.68 -6.01
N ASP A 118 8.18 -31.07 -6.06
CA ASP A 118 7.34 -31.01 -7.28
C ASP A 118 6.70 -29.64 -7.53
N LEU A 119 6.97 -28.66 -6.66
CA LEU A 119 6.30 -27.37 -6.63
C LEU A 119 7.23 -26.31 -7.24
N LYS A 120 6.79 -25.70 -8.35
CA LYS A 120 7.60 -24.71 -9.05
C LYS A 120 7.40 -23.31 -8.48
N PRO A 121 8.42 -22.42 -8.55
CA PRO A 121 8.31 -21.05 -8.04
C PRO A 121 7.09 -20.28 -8.58
N GLU A 122 6.79 -20.42 -9.86
CA GLU A 122 5.66 -19.77 -10.54
C GLU A 122 4.29 -20.29 -10.10
N GLU A 123 4.24 -21.46 -9.46
CA GLU A 123 3.00 -22.04 -8.92
C GLU A 123 2.67 -21.50 -7.53
N ILE A 124 3.55 -20.69 -6.92
CA ILE A 124 3.40 -20.12 -5.59
C ILE A 124 3.19 -18.61 -5.71
N VAL A 125 1.97 -18.16 -5.44
CA VAL A 125 1.70 -16.74 -5.22
C VAL A 125 1.47 -16.53 -3.74
N ILE A 126 2.26 -15.65 -3.14
CA ILE A 126 2.09 -15.15 -1.78
C ILE A 126 1.92 -13.66 -1.93
N ASP A 127 0.75 -13.15 -1.54
CA ASP A 127 0.40 -11.76 -1.76
C ASP A 127 -0.43 -11.20 -0.61
N PHE A 128 -0.51 -9.88 -0.53
CA PHE A 128 -1.35 -9.15 0.41
C PHE A 128 -2.53 -8.55 -0.33
N SER A 129 -3.71 -8.60 0.27
CA SER A 129 -4.89 -7.89 -0.22
C SER A 129 -5.76 -7.46 0.94
N ASP A 130 -6.72 -6.59 0.69
CA ASP A 130 -7.87 -6.44 1.55
C ASP A 130 -8.67 -7.77 1.66
N LEU A 131 -9.26 -8.02 2.82
CA LEU A 131 -10.12 -9.17 3.05
C LEU A 131 -11.52 -8.89 2.51
N PRO A 132 -12.01 -9.70 1.56
CA PRO A 132 -13.35 -9.51 1.01
C PRO A 132 -14.41 -9.55 2.11
N LEU A 133 -15.39 -8.64 2.03
CA LEU A 133 -16.51 -8.55 2.98
C LEU A 133 -16.12 -8.26 4.43
N SER A 134 -14.87 -7.86 4.69
CA SER A 134 -14.48 -7.41 6.03
C SER A 134 -15.14 -6.08 6.38
N GLU A 135 -15.55 -5.95 7.63
CA GLU A 135 -15.94 -4.63 8.16
C GLU A 135 -14.69 -3.74 8.23
N ASN A 136 -14.87 -2.47 7.89
CA ASN A 136 -13.81 -1.50 8.03
C ASN A 136 -13.45 -1.32 9.51
N ASP A 137 -12.17 -1.08 9.78
CA ASP A 137 -11.69 -0.71 11.10
C ASP A 137 -12.15 0.71 11.51
N LEU A 138 -11.79 1.13 12.73
CA LEU A 138 -12.11 2.47 13.23
C LEU A 138 -11.47 3.61 12.43
N SER A 139 -10.43 3.31 11.65
CA SER A 139 -9.77 4.25 10.74
C SER A 139 -10.41 4.22 9.34
N GLY A 140 -11.44 3.41 9.11
CA GLY A 140 -12.15 3.30 7.85
C GLY A 140 -11.47 2.39 6.82
N PHE A 141 -10.36 1.73 7.16
CA PHE A 141 -9.66 0.79 6.29
C PHE A 141 -10.30 -0.60 6.33
N PRO A 142 -10.31 -1.36 5.22
CA PRO A 142 -10.65 -2.77 5.29
C PRO A 142 -9.61 -3.52 6.13
N LYS A 143 -9.96 -4.71 6.59
CA LYS A 143 -8.96 -5.62 7.15
C LYS A 143 -8.06 -6.11 6.02
N PHE A 144 -6.77 -6.29 6.31
CA PHE A 144 -5.80 -6.81 5.35
C PHE A 144 -5.43 -8.25 5.69
N GLY A 145 -5.11 -9.03 4.67
CA GLY A 145 -4.74 -10.43 4.80
C GLY A 145 -3.64 -10.86 3.86
N ILE A 146 -2.98 -11.95 4.23
CA ILE A 146 -2.03 -12.66 3.38
C ILE A 146 -2.79 -13.80 2.69
N PHE A 147 -2.55 -13.91 1.40
CA PHE A 147 -3.10 -14.93 0.53
C PHE A 147 -1.96 -15.79 0.04
N ILE A 148 -2.07 -17.10 0.26
CA ILE A 148 -1.15 -18.09 -0.29
C ILE A 148 -1.94 -18.94 -1.28
N VAL A 149 -1.55 -18.85 -2.54
CA VAL A 149 -2.13 -19.60 -3.66
C VAL A 149 -1.08 -20.55 -4.19
N ILE A 150 -1.47 -21.83 -4.30
CA ILE A 150 -0.62 -22.90 -4.85
C ILE A 150 -1.36 -23.54 -6.03
N LYS A 151 -0.71 -23.59 -7.19
CA LYS A 151 -1.28 -24.14 -8.43
C LYS A 151 -2.66 -23.52 -8.77
N GLY A 152 -2.75 -22.20 -8.61
CA GLY A 152 -3.97 -21.43 -8.88
C GLY A 152 -5.11 -21.62 -7.89
N LYS A 153 -4.91 -22.33 -6.77
CA LYS A 153 -5.93 -22.45 -5.71
C LYS A 153 -5.45 -21.82 -4.41
N GLN A 154 -6.31 -21.02 -3.79
CA GLN A 154 -6.06 -20.45 -2.47
C GLN A 154 -5.95 -21.56 -1.43
N VAL A 155 -4.84 -21.58 -0.70
CA VAL A 155 -4.53 -22.54 0.37
C VAL A 155 -4.69 -21.89 1.73
N LEU A 156 -4.35 -20.60 1.83
CA LEU A 156 -4.49 -19.84 3.05
C LEU A 156 -4.96 -18.43 2.73
N MET A 157 -5.85 -17.95 3.59
CA MET A 157 -6.18 -16.55 3.79
C MET A 157 -6.11 -16.31 5.30
N ARG A 158 -5.22 -15.44 5.76
CA ARG A 158 -5.13 -15.05 7.18
C ARG A 158 -5.11 -13.54 7.30
N GLU A 159 -5.94 -13.00 8.18
CA GLU A 159 -5.87 -11.59 8.60
C GLU A 159 -4.50 -11.28 9.22
N ILE A 160 -3.98 -10.08 8.96
CA ILE A 160 -2.69 -9.63 9.49
C ILE A 160 -2.90 -8.33 10.22
N GLY A 161 -2.43 -8.27 11.47
CA GLY A 161 -2.32 -7.02 12.21
C GLY A 161 -1.14 -6.18 11.71
N PHE A 162 -1.23 -4.85 11.81
CA PHE A 162 -0.19 -3.94 11.29
C PHE A 162 1.21 -4.16 11.89
N ASP A 163 1.34 -4.80 13.05
CA ASP A 163 2.62 -5.07 13.72
C ASP A 163 2.94 -6.56 13.86
N GLU A 164 2.08 -7.43 13.32
CA GLU A 164 2.14 -8.87 13.55
C GLU A 164 2.16 -9.62 12.23
N PHE A 165 3.30 -9.59 11.56
CA PHE A 165 3.63 -10.61 10.58
C PHE A 165 4.93 -11.29 10.98
N ASN A 166 4.81 -12.46 11.60
CA ASN A 166 5.92 -13.36 11.85
C ASN A 166 5.53 -14.73 11.32
N TYR A 167 5.46 -14.85 10.00
CA TYR A 167 5.14 -16.12 9.37
C TYR A 167 6.37 -17.02 9.35
N LYS A 168 6.48 -17.83 10.40
CA LYS A 168 7.12 -19.14 10.27
C LYS A 168 6.17 -20.04 9.47
N LEU A 169 6.74 -21.04 8.80
CA LEU A 169 5.96 -22.14 8.25
C LEU A 169 5.39 -22.91 9.45
N ASP A 170 4.19 -22.52 9.89
CA ASP A 170 3.54 -23.10 11.07
C ASP A 170 2.76 -24.37 10.71
N ASP A 171 2.48 -25.22 11.70
CA ASP A 171 1.86 -26.53 11.50
C ASP A 171 0.49 -26.42 10.78
N GLU A 172 -0.23 -25.31 10.96
CA GLU A 172 -1.50 -25.06 10.30
C GLU A 172 -1.31 -24.85 8.79
N LEU A 173 -0.39 -23.97 8.39
CA LEU A 173 -0.07 -23.73 7.00
C LEU A 173 0.48 -24.99 6.33
N GLU A 174 1.34 -25.75 7.02
CA GLU A 174 1.86 -27.01 6.51
C GLU A 174 0.77 -28.05 6.24
N THR A 175 -0.19 -28.16 7.17
CA THR A 175 -1.33 -29.08 7.04
C THR A 175 -2.15 -28.74 5.79
N LYS A 176 -2.55 -27.46 5.65
CA LYS A 176 -3.35 -26.98 4.50
C LYS A 176 -2.64 -27.19 3.16
N ILE A 177 -1.34 -26.93 3.08
CA ILE A 177 -0.55 -27.17 1.86
C ILE A 177 -0.50 -28.65 1.53
N THR A 178 -0.23 -29.50 2.52
CA THR A 178 -0.12 -30.96 2.32
C THR A 178 -1.45 -31.56 1.86
N GLU A 179 -2.56 -31.15 2.46
CA GLU A 179 -3.91 -31.55 2.01
C GLU A 179 -4.20 -31.10 0.58
N ARG A 180 -3.78 -29.88 0.22
CA ARG A 180 -3.98 -29.35 -1.13
C ARG A 180 -3.18 -30.11 -2.18
N LEU A 181 -1.94 -30.49 -1.89
CA LEU A 181 -1.08 -31.19 -2.84
C LEU A 181 -1.49 -32.65 -3.08
N LYS A 182 -2.26 -33.25 -2.16
CA LYS A 182 -2.82 -34.60 -2.31
C LYS A 182 -4.09 -34.65 -3.19
N ASN A 183 -4.71 -33.49 -3.49
CA ASN A 183 -6.00 -33.36 -4.18
C ASN A 183 -5.91 -32.59 -5.51
#